data_AF-A0A1S2Q8K6-F1
#
_entry.id   AF-A0A1S2Q8K6-F1
#
_cell.length_a   1.000
_cell.length_b   1.000
_cell.length_c   1.000
_cell.angle_alpha   90.00
_cell.angle_beta   90.00
_cell.angle_gamma   90.00
#
_symmetry.space_group_name_H-M   'P 1'
#
loop_
_entity.id
_entity.type
_entity.pdbx_description
1 polymer ?
#
loop_
_entity_poly.entity_id
_entity_poly.type
_entity_poly.pdbx_seq_one_letter_code
_entity_poly.pdbx_strand_id
1 'polypeptide(L)'
;MVSGGDRTLTVMADSGGCDEPPRLRVREAPGKVVLAVRVTTRTGRNVKCPAVARIGPVRATLRTALGSRTVTDGTSGHRLSVRRERARAESGE
;
A
#
# COMPACT_ATOMS: atom_id res chain seq x y z
N MET A 1 3.45 8.09 1.96
CA MET A 1 4.29 7.53 3.05
C MET A 1 3.97 6.05 3.19
N VAL A 2 4.98 5.18 3.33
CA VAL A 2 4.78 3.72 3.54
C VAL A 2 5.28 3.36 4.92
N SER A 3 4.42 2.72 5.71
CA SER A 3 4.75 2.14 7.02
C SER A 3 4.79 0.62 6.90
N GLY A 4 5.83 -0.01 7.45
CA GLY A 4 6.00 -1.46 7.39
C GLY A 4 6.18 -2.06 8.77
N GLY A 5 5.27 -2.96 9.16
CA GLY A 5 5.53 -3.95 10.20
C GLY A 5 6.26 -5.16 9.61
N ASP A 6 6.42 -6.23 10.39
CA ASP A 6 7.16 -7.42 9.91
C ASP A 6 6.55 -8.01 8.64
N ARG A 7 5.22 -8.14 8.58
CA ARG A 7 4.51 -8.71 7.41
C ARG A 7 3.42 -7.80 6.84
N THR A 8 3.22 -6.61 7.37
CA THR A 8 2.13 -5.72 6.95
C THR A 8 2.69 -4.41 6.42
N LEU A 9 2.27 -4.02 5.23
CA LEU A 9 2.57 -2.75 4.62
C LEU A 9 1.33 -1.87 4.60
N THR A 10 1.45 -0.65 5.10
CA THR A 10 0.42 0.37 5.06
C THR A 10 0.90 1.51 4.17
N VAL A 11 0.10 1.86 3.16
CA VAL A 11 0.37 2.94 2.22
C VAL A 11 -0.76 3.95 2.30
N MET A 12 -0.42 5.23 2.47
CA MET A 12 -1.39 6.30 2.25
C MET A 12 -1.57 6.49 0.76
N ALA A 13 -2.80 6.33 0.27
CA ALA A 13 -3.12 6.50 -1.14
C ALA A 13 -4.28 7.49 -1.30
N ASP A 14 -4.11 8.39 -2.25
CA ASP A 14 -5.21 9.17 -2.82
C ASP A 14 -6.09 8.23 -3.64
N SER A 15 -7.38 8.18 -3.32
CA SER A 15 -8.37 7.43 -4.09
C SER A 15 -9.47 8.37 -4.54
N GLY A 16 -9.76 8.36 -5.83
CA GLY A 16 -10.98 8.92 -6.41
C GLY A 16 -11.76 7.76 -7.01
N GLY A 17 -12.93 7.45 -6.46
CA GLY A 17 -13.58 6.19 -6.79
C GLY A 17 -14.98 6.01 -6.20
N CYS A 18 -15.72 5.09 -6.81
CA CYS A 18 -17.12 4.81 -6.55
C CYS A 18 -17.25 3.99 -5.27
N ASP A 19 -17.19 4.63 -4.10
CA ASP A 19 -17.29 4.05 -2.73
C ASP A 19 -16.48 2.77 -2.43
N GLU A 20 -15.73 2.23 -3.40
CA GLU A 20 -14.86 1.10 -3.23
C GLU A 20 -13.52 1.58 -2.64
N PRO A 21 -13.05 0.94 -1.57
CA PRO A 21 -11.74 1.24 -1.04
C PRO A 21 -10.66 0.89 -2.08
N PRO A 22 -9.60 1.71 -2.21
CA PRO A 22 -8.45 1.39 -3.04
C PRO A 22 -7.86 0.04 -2.62
N ARG A 23 -7.50 -0.79 -3.61
CA ARG A 23 -6.94 -2.13 -3.35
C ARG A 23 -5.43 -2.12 -3.58
N LEU A 24 -4.67 -2.60 -2.61
CA LEU A 24 -3.22 -2.72 -2.73
C LEU A 24 -2.86 -4.10 -3.30
N ARG A 25 -2.23 -4.11 -4.47
CA ARG A 25 -1.64 -5.33 -5.06
C ARG A 25 -0.18 -5.43 -4.67
N VAL A 26 0.21 -6.60 -4.18
CA VAL A 26 1.58 -6.92 -3.82
C VAL A 26 2.10 -8.00 -4.76
N ARG A 27 3.30 -7.80 -5.30
CA ARG A 27 4.09 -8.85 -5.94
C ARG A 27 5.41 -8.99 -5.20
N GLU A 28 5.63 -10.16 -4.61
CA GLU A 28 6.86 -10.49 -3.92
C GLU A 28 7.80 -11.23 -4.87
N ALA A 29 9.07 -10.83 -4.85
CA ALA A 29 10.17 -11.56 -5.49
C ALA A 29 11.36 -11.60 -4.52
N PRO A 30 12.36 -12.47 -4.76
CA PRO A 30 13.56 -12.50 -3.93
C PRO A 30 14.21 -11.10 -3.86
N GLY A 31 14.39 -10.57 -2.65
CA GLY A 31 15.00 -9.25 -2.41
C GLY A 31 14.14 -8.02 -2.70
N LYS A 32 12.96 -8.16 -3.33
CA LYS A 32 12.11 -7.01 -3.72
C LYS A 32 10.62 -7.26 -3.51
N VAL A 33 9.92 -6.19 -3.17
CA VAL A 33 8.46 -6.15 -3.05
C VAL A 33 7.96 -5.03 -3.95
N VAL A 34 7.09 -5.37 -4.90
CA VAL A 34 6.43 -4.38 -5.76
C VAL A 34 5.02 -4.15 -5.25
N LEU A 35 4.69 -2.91 -4.95
CA LEU A 35 3.38 -2.46 -4.50
C LEU A 35 2.70 -1.66 -5.59
N ALA A 36 1.45 -1.99 -5.93
CA ALA A 36 0.67 -1.19 -6.86
C ALA A 36 -0.71 -0.91 -6.25
N VAL A 37 -1.07 0.37 -6.11
CA VAL A 37 -2.42 0.77 -5.70
C VAL A 37 -3.32 0.71 -6.93
N ARG A 38 -4.42 -0.03 -6.82
CA ARG A 38 -5.50 0.01 -7.81
C ARG A 38 -6.67 0.81 -7.26
N VAL A 39 -7.04 1.85 -8.00
CA VAL A 39 -8.21 2.68 -7.71
C VAL A 39 -9.28 2.39 -8.77
N THR A 40 -10.50 2.09 -8.34
CA THR A 40 -11.64 1.94 -9.24
C THR A 40 -12.17 3.32 -9.62
N THR A 41 -11.87 3.78 -10.84
CA THR A 41 -12.34 5.09 -11.34
C THR A 41 -13.61 5.01 -12.17
N ARG A 42 -14.16 3.80 -12.39
CA ARG A 42 -15.43 3.57 -13.13
C ARG A 42 -16.20 2.36 -12.56
N THR A 43 -17.52 2.48 -12.43
CA THR A 43 -18.45 1.37 -12.06
C THR A 43 -19.14 0.71 -13.26
N GLY A 44 -18.77 1.11 -14.48
CA GLY A 44 -19.30 0.55 -15.73
C GLY A 44 -18.64 1.20 -16.94
N ARG A 45 -19.09 0.84 -18.15
CA ARG A 45 -18.48 1.32 -19.41
C ARG A 45 -18.48 2.85 -19.53
N ASN A 46 -19.48 3.52 -18.95
CA ASN A 46 -19.69 4.97 -19.05
C ASN A 46 -19.92 5.72 -17.72
N VAL A 47 -19.86 5.05 -16.57
CA VAL A 47 -20.06 5.72 -15.27
C VAL A 47 -18.69 6.01 -14.66
N LYS A 48 -18.26 7.28 -14.76
CA LYS A 48 -17.05 7.76 -14.08
C LYS A 48 -17.37 7.99 -12.62
N CYS A 49 -16.50 7.51 -11.74
CA CYS A 49 -16.63 7.83 -10.32
C CYS A 49 -16.36 9.32 -10.11
N PRO A 50 -17.10 9.98 -9.19
CA PRO A 50 -16.82 11.36 -8.85
C PRO A 50 -15.37 11.50 -8.37
N ALA A 51 -14.72 12.58 -8.77
CA ALA A 51 -13.32 12.87 -8.44
C ALA A 51 -13.16 13.36 -6.99
N VAL A 52 -13.81 12.68 -6.04
CA VAL A 52 -13.67 12.96 -4.61
C VAL A 52 -12.37 12.31 -4.16
N ALA A 53 -11.32 13.12 -3.95
CA ALA A 53 -10.05 12.64 -3.44
C ALA A 53 -10.21 12.26 -1.96
N ARG A 54 -10.38 10.96 -1.68
CA ARG A 54 -10.29 10.41 -0.33
C ARG A 54 -8.87 9.91 -0.12
N ILE A 55 -8.17 10.51 0.84
CA ILE A 55 -6.87 10.02 1.30
C ILE A 55 -7.13 9.01 2.41
N GLY A 56 -6.69 7.77 2.21
CA GLY A 56 -6.91 6.71 3.18
C GLY A 56 -5.74 5.74 3.29
N PRO A 57 -5.56 5.10 4.45
CA PRO A 57 -4.58 4.04 4.61
C PRO A 57 -5.06 2.76 3.90
N VAL A 58 -4.20 2.20 3.06
CA VAL A 58 -4.42 0.91 2.41
C VAL A 58 -3.40 -0.08 2.93
N ARG A 59 -3.86 -1.24 3.38
CA ARG A 59 -3.01 -2.27 3.98
C ARG A 59 -2.87 -3.46 3.04
N ALA A 60 -1.69 -4.06 3.03
CA ALA A 60 -1.48 -5.38 2.46
C ALA A 60 -0.60 -6.24 3.36
N THR A 61 -0.90 -7.54 3.37
CA THR A 61 -0.12 -8.55 4.06
C THR A 61 0.83 -9.22 3.08
N LEU A 62 2.10 -9.26 3.44
CA LEU A 62 3.16 -9.97 2.73
C LEU A 62 3.17 -11.44 3.17
N ARG A 63 3.51 -12.33 2.25
CA ARG A 63 3.76 -13.76 2.53
C ARG A 63 5.01 -13.94 3.38
N THR A 64 6.04 -13.13 3.13
CA THR A 64 7.29 -13.16 3.90
C THR A 64 7.53 -11.85 4.63
N ALA A 65 8.34 -11.87 5.68
CA ALA A 65 8.65 -10.67 6.44
C ALA A 65 9.43 -9.66 5.60
N LEU A 66 9.10 -8.36 5.65
CA LEU A 66 9.68 -7.33 4.79
C LEU A 66 11.20 -7.33 4.86
N GLY A 67 11.77 -7.45 6.07
CA GLY A 67 13.22 -7.55 6.27
C GLY A 67 13.96 -6.43 5.56
N SER A 68 15.12 -6.73 4.98
CA SER A 68 15.95 -5.80 4.17
C SER A 68 15.46 -5.62 2.73
N ARG A 69 14.28 -6.15 2.35
CA ARG A 69 13.80 -6.11 0.97
C ARG A 69 13.44 -4.69 0.54
N THR A 70 13.69 -4.42 -0.73
CA THR A 70 13.40 -3.12 -1.32
C THR A 70 11.91 -3.04 -1.68
N VAL A 71 11.25 -1.93 -1.37
CA VAL A 71 9.87 -1.68 -1.81
C VAL A 71 9.86 -0.73 -3.00
N THR A 72 9.14 -1.11 -4.05
CA THR A 72 9.01 -0.34 -5.29
C THR A 72 7.54 -0.10 -5.60
N ASP A 73 7.20 1.13 -5.98
CA ASP A 73 5.91 1.44 -6.57
C ASP A 73 5.83 0.86 -7.99
N GLY A 74 4.90 -0.06 -8.22
CA GLY A 74 4.66 -0.68 -9.52
C GLY A 74 3.97 0.25 -10.53
N THR A 75 3.49 1.41 -10.09
CA THR A 75 2.84 2.42 -10.94
C THR A 75 3.85 3.38 -11.54
N SER A 76 4.74 3.93 -10.70
CA SER A 76 5.77 4.89 -11.12
C SER A 76 7.15 4.26 -11.33
N GLY A 77 7.38 3.04 -10.86
CA GLY A 77 8.70 2.39 -10.84
C GLY A 77 9.64 2.92 -9.76
N HIS A 78 9.23 3.90 -8.95
CA HIS A 78 10.08 4.51 -7.95
C HIS A 78 10.24 3.64 -6.69
N ARG A 79 11.42 3.72 -6.08
CA ARG A 79 11.69 3.09 -4.79
C ARG A 79 10.97 3.86 -3.68
N LEU A 80 10.22 3.14 -2.85
CA LEU A 80 9.49 3.70 -1.72
C LEU A 80 10.33 3.56 -0.44
N SER A 81 10.52 4.67 0.25
CA SER A 81 11.10 4.69 1.59
C SER A 81 10.08 4.12 2.57
N VAL A 82 10.38 2.97 3.15
CA VAL A 82 9.54 2.34 4.18
C VAL A 82 10.03 2.79 5.55
N ARG A 83 9.16 3.47 6.30
CA ARG A 83 9.37 3.63 7.74
C ARG A 83 8.98 2.33 8.40
N ARG A 84 9.94 1.67 9.04
CA ARG A 84 9.63 0.48 9.85
C ARG A 84 9.10 0.95 11.18
N GLU A 85 7.85 0.60 11.47
CA GLU A 85 7.36 0.66 12.84
C GLU A 85 8.03 -0.50 13.56
N ARG A 86 9.12 -0.21 14.29
CA ARG A 86 9.57 -1.16 15.31
C ARG A 86 8.37 -1.29 16.24
N ALA A 87 7.85 -2.50 16.39
CA ALA A 87 6.93 -2.81 17.47
C ALA A 87 7.55 -2.20 18.72
N ARG A 88 6.85 -1.21 19.30
CA ARG A 88 7.21 -0.62 20.57
C ARG A 88 7.23 -1.81 21.52
N ALA A 89 8.43 -2.24 21.91
CA ALA A 89 8.56 -3.13 23.04
C ALA A 89 7.81 -2.41 24.16
N GLU A 90 6.74 -3.02 24.64
CA GLU A 90 6.16 -2.65 25.91
C GLU A 90 7.24 -2.95 26.95
N SER A 91 8.10 -1.95 27.21
CA SER A 91 8.89 -1.90 28.43
C SER A 91 7.88 -1.71 29.55
N GLY A 92 7.58 -2.80 30.24
CA GLY A 92 6.92 -2.77 31.53
C GLY A 92 7.79 -2.04 32.54
N GLU A 93 7.11 -1.46 33.52
CA GLU A 93 7.62 -1.18 34.86
C GLU A 93 6.48 -1.42 35.85
#